data_AF-A0A536YZG8-F1
#
_entry.id   AF-A0A536YZG8-F1
#
_cell.length_a   1.000
_cell.length_b   1.000
_cell.length_c   1.000
_cell.angle_alpha   90.00
_cell.angle_beta   90.00
_cell.angle_gamma   90.00
#
_symmetry.space_group_name_H-M   'P 1'
#
loop_
_entity.id
_entity.type
_entity.pdbx_description
1 polymer ?
#
loop_
_entity_poly.entity_id
_entity_poly.type
_entity_poly.pdbx_seq_one_letter_code
_entity_poly.pdbx_strand_id
1 'polypeptide(L)'
;MDSSGARDYFVDLQARIVADLEAIDGAGFGRDVWERQGGGGITCVIEEGQVFERGGVNFSHVRGGQLPASATASRPQLAGRAFEVMGVSLVLHPRNPYAPTVHMNVRLFVALPRVPGVGITAGNSEAPDFRPIWWFGGGMDLTPYY
;
A
#
# COMPACT_ATOMS: atom_id res chain seq x y z
N MET A 1 -12.56 13.76 2.86
CA MET A 1 -12.31 12.67 1.89
C MET A 1 -12.56 11.38 2.61
N ASP A 2 -13.46 10.55 2.09
CA ASP A 2 -13.65 9.19 2.58
C ASP A 2 -12.69 8.26 1.81
N SER A 3 -11.76 7.62 2.52
CA SER A 3 -10.76 6.71 1.96
C SER A 3 -11.16 5.23 2.09
N SER A 4 -12.33 4.94 2.66
CA SER A 4 -12.84 3.57 2.87
C SER A 4 -12.93 2.80 1.54
N GLY A 5 -13.50 3.41 0.50
CA GLY A 5 -13.60 2.78 -0.82
C GLY A 5 -12.24 2.42 -1.44
N ALA A 6 -11.21 3.22 -1.21
CA ALA A 6 -9.85 2.91 -1.68
C ALA A 6 -9.24 1.74 -0.90
N ARG A 7 -9.47 1.70 0.42
CA ARG A 7 -9.03 0.59 1.28
C ARG A 7 -9.64 -0.72 0.81
N ASP A 8 -10.95 -0.74 0.62
CA ASP A 8 -11.68 -1.95 0.23
C ASP A 8 -11.23 -2.45 -1.15
N TYR A 9 -11.01 -1.52 -2.09
CA TYR A 9 -10.41 -1.84 -3.39
C TYR A 9 -9.01 -2.48 -3.25
N PHE A 10 -8.13 -1.96 -2.40
CA PHE A 10 -6.78 -2.52 -2.24
C PHE A 10 -6.77 -3.89 -1.56
N VAL A 11 -7.65 -4.12 -0.59
CA VAL A 11 -7.82 -5.44 0.04
C VAL A 11 -8.32 -6.46 -0.99
N ASP A 12 -9.34 -6.10 -1.78
CA ASP A 12 -9.86 -6.93 -2.86
C ASP A 12 -8.81 -7.19 -3.95
N LEU A 13 -8.04 -6.18 -4.33
CA LEU A 13 -6.97 -6.31 -5.32
C LEU A 13 -5.90 -7.31 -4.88
N GLN A 14 -5.46 -7.24 -3.63
CA GLN A 14 -4.52 -8.23 -3.08
C GLN A 14 -5.14 -9.63 -3.14
N ALA A 15 -6.39 -9.79 -2.71
CA ALA A 15 -7.05 -11.09 -2.66
C ALA A 15 -7.15 -11.72 -4.06
N ARG A 16 -7.53 -10.94 -5.08
CA ARG A 16 -7.60 -11.41 -6.48
C ARG A 16 -6.23 -11.80 -7.02
N ILE A 17 -5.21 -10.96 -6.83
CA ILE A 17 -3.85 -11.27 -7.28
C ILE A 17 -3.35 -12.57 -6.62
N VAL A 18 -3.53 -12.72 -5.31
CA VAL A 18 -3.10 -13.93 -4.61
C VAL A 18 -3.85 -15.16 -5.13
N ALA A 19 -5.17 -15.08 -5.31
CA ALA A 19 -5.96 -16.20 -5.83
C ALA A 19 -5.49 -16.64 -7.23
N ASP A 20 -5.22 -15.69 -8.12
CA ASP A 20 -4.72 -15.99 -9.47
C ASP A 20 -3.32 -16.62 -9.43
N LEU A 21 -2.44 -16.13 -8.55
CA LEU A 21 -1.09 -16.69 -8.38
C LEU A 21 -1.11 -18.08 -7.76
N GLU A 22 -2.00 -18.34 -6.79
CA GLU A 22 -2.21 -19.68 -6.21
C GLU A 22 -2.71 -20.67 -7.27
N ALA A 23 -3.59 -20.23 -8.18
CA ALA A 23 -4.06 -21.06 -9.28
C ALA A 23 -2.95 -21.38 -10.30
N ILE A 24 -2.03 -20.44 -10.53
CA ILE A 24 -0.87 -20.62 -11.43
C ILE A 24 0.18 -21.55 -10.80
N ASP A 25 0.50 -21.36 -9.52
CA ASP A 25 1.53 -22.15 -8.83
C ASP A 25 1.03 -23.55 -8.45
N GLY A 26 -0.22 -23.66 -8.02
CA GLY A 26 -0.80 -24.87 -7.44
C GLY A 26 -0.54 -25.01 -5.92
N ALA A 27 0.25 -24.12 -5.32
CA ALA A 27 0.43 -24.01 -3.87
C ALA A 27 -0.19 -22.71 -3.31
N GLY A 28 -0.54 -22.75 -2.02
CA GLY A 28 -1.15 -21.62 -1.31
C GLY A 28 -0.13 -20.61 -0.78
N PHE A 29 -0.51 -19.33 -0.72
CA PHE A 29 0.23 -18.30 0.00
C PHE A 29 -0.08 -18.38 1.50
N GLY A 30 0.97 -18.36 2.32
CA GLY A 30 0.86 -18.10 3.75
C GLY A 30 0.35 -16.67 3.97
N ARG A 31 -0.66 -16.51 4.83
CA ARG A 31 -1.34 -15.23 5.09
C ARG A 31 -1.12 -14.84 6.54
N ASP A 32 -0.54 -13.66 6.75
CA ASP A 32 -0.34 -13.07 8.07
C ASP A 32 -1.06 -11.71 8.15
N VAL A 33 -2.07 -11.63 9.01
CA VAL A 33 -2.80 -10.40 9.29
C VAL A 33 -2.22 -9.79 10.54
N TRP A 34 -1.73 -8.56 10.42
CA TRP A 34 -1.05 -7.87 11.52
C TRP A 34 -1.61 -6.48 11.76
N GLU A 35 -1.50 -6.06 13.02
CA GLU A 35 -1.90 -4.74 13.49
C GLU A 35 -0.83 -4.20 14.45
N ARG A 36 -0.58 -2.90 14.39
CA ARG A 36 0.36 -2.19 15.27
C ARG A 36 -0.13 -0.77 15.53
N GLN A 37 0.56 -0.08 16.44
CA GLN A 37 0.30 1.34 16.65
C GLN A 37 0.51 2.11 15.33
N GLY A 38 -0.56 2.74 14.85
CA GLY A 38 -0.54 3.46 13.57
C GLY A 38 -0.88 2.61 12.35
N GLY A 39 -1.54 1.46 12.47
CA GLY A 39 -2.18 0.78 11.34
C GLY A 39 -1.92 -0.72 11.28
N GLY A 40 -2.19 -1.31 10.11
CA GLY A 40 -2.12 -2.76 9.94
C GLY A 40 -1.91 -3.15 8.49
N GLY A 41 -1.95 -4.45 8.24
CA GLY A 41 -1.78 -4.99 6.89
C GLY A 41 -2.06 -6.49 6.82
N ILE A 42 -1.96 -6.98 5.60
CA ILE A 42 -2.05 -8.40 5.27
C ILE A 42 -0.80 -8.72 4.46
N THR A 43 0.05 -9.57 4.99
CA THR A 43 1.24 -10.07 4.32
C THR A 43 0.91 -11.44 3.73
N CYS A 44 1.01 -11.59 2.41
CA CYS A 44 0.84 -12.88 1.75
C CYS A 44 2.18 -13.30 1.15
N VAL A 45 2.71 -14.45 1.56
CA VAL A 45 4.02 -14.96 1.11
C VAL A 45 3.89 -16.39 0.62
N ILE A 46 4.53 -16.69 -0.51
CA ILE A 46 4.80 -18.04 -0.99
C ILE A 46 6.31 -18.25 -1.01
N GLU A 47 6.74 -19.41 -0.52
CA GLU A 47 8.13 -19.85 -0.56
C GLU A 47 8.14 -21.30 -1.02
N GLU A 48 9.13 -21.64 -1.83
CA GLU A 48 9.32 -22.98 -2.37
C GLU A 48 8.12 -23.56 -3.16
N GLY A 49 7.37 -22.71 -3.88
CA GLY A 49 6.27 -23.10 -4.76
C GLY A 49 6.74 -23.86 -6.02
N GLN A 50 5.80 -24.26 -6.88
CA GLN A 50 6.15 -24.95 -8.15
C GLN A 50 6.61 -23.97 -9.23
N VAL A 51 5.98 -22.80 -9.29
CA VAL A 51 6.28 -21.73 -10.24
C VAL A 51 7.12 -20.65 -9.58
N PHE A 52 6.76 -20.24 -8.37
CA PHE A 52 7.45 -19.19 -7.61
C PHE A 52 8.47 -19.79 -6.66
N GLU A 53 9.74 -19.41 -6.81
CA GLU A 53 10.76 -19.68 -5.80
C GLU A 53 10.41 -18.94 -4.51
N ARG A 54 10.04 -17.66 -4.67
CA ARG A 54 9.59 -16.79 -3.60
C ARG A 54 8.69 -15.68 -4.15
N GLY A 55 7.62 -15.37 -3.44
CA GLY A 55 6.74 -14.28 -3.82
C GLY A 55 6.07 -13.63 -2.61
N GLY A 56 5.83 -12.33 -2.71
CA GLY A 56 5.10 -11.57 -1.70
C GLY A 56 4.06 -10.68 -2.35
N VAL A 57 2.83 -10.66 -1.82
CA VAL A 57 1.76 -9.73 -2.23
C VAL A 57 1.17 -9.13 -0.96
N ASN A 58 1.53 -7.88 -0.68
CA ASN A 58 1.32 -7.27 0.62
C ASN A 58 0.39 -6.08 0.53
N PHE A 59 -0.64 -6.08 1.35
CA PHE A 59 -1.48 -4.92 1.62
C PHE A 59 -1.04 -4.26 2.93
N SER A 60 -1.03 -2.93 2.98
CA SER A 60 -0.90 -2.19 4.23
C SER A 60 -1.78 -0.95 4.22
N HIS A 61 -2.23 -0.55 5.42
CA HIS A 61 -2.87 0.73 5.70
C HIS A 61 -2.29 1.30 6.98
N VAL A 62 -1.45 2.31 6.84
CA VAL A 62 -0.69 2.96 7.92
C VAL A 62 -1.20 4.39 8.11
N ARG A 63 -1.26 4.84 9.36
CA ARG A 63 -1.68 6.18 9.78
C ARG A 63 -0.70 6.75 10.79
N GLY A 64 -0.51 8.07 10.77
CA GLY A 64 0.36 8.75 11.72
C GLY A 64 -0.04 10.20 11.97
N GLY A 65 0.36 10.72 13.13
CA GLY A 65 0.01 12.08 13.56
C GLY A 65 0.83 13.19 12.92
N GLN A 66 1.96 12.85 12.29
CA GLN A 66 2.84 13.79 11.61
C GLN A 66 3.67 13.07 10.54
N LEU A 67 3.85 13.71 9.39
CA LEU A 67 4.72 13.19 8.34
C LEU A 67 6.21 13.30 8.68
N PRO A 68 7.06 12.35 8.24
CA PRO A 68 8.50 12.45 8.38
C PRO A 68 9.05 13.71 7.69
N ALA A 69 10.12 14.29 8.25
CA ALA A 69 10.74 15.49 7.71
C ALA A 69 11.18 15.34 6.24
N SER A 70 11.59 14.13 5.84
CA SER A 70 11.94 13.80 4.45
C SER A 70 10.77 13.89 3.48
N ALA A 71 9.54 13.63 3.93
CA ALA A 71 8.33 13.72 3.12
C ALA A 71 7.82 15.17 2.98
N THR A 72 8.17 16.03 3.94
CA THR A 72 7.75 17.44 3.98
C THR A 72 8.77 18.40 3.38
N ALA A 73 10.03 17.99 3.22
CA ALA A 73 11.11 18.85 2.73
C ALA A 73 10.82 19.48 1.35
N SER A 74 10.19 18.73 0.45
CA SER A 74 9.76 19.22 -0.88
C SER A 74 8.31 19.70 -0.93
N ARG A 75 7.58 19.61 0.19
CA ARG A 75 6.14 19.92 0.27
C ARG A 75 5.80 20.57 1.63
N PRO A 76 6.16 21.85 1.85
CA PRO A 76 5.96 22.55 3.12
C PRO A 76 4.50 22.54 3.61
N GLN A 77 3.53 22.50 2.70
CA GLN A 77 2.10 22.41 2.99
C GLN A 77 1.67 21.12 3.71
N LEU A 78 2.55 20.11 3.76
CA LEU A 78 2.34 18.85 4.47
C LEU A 78 2.86 18.87 5.92
N ALA A 79 3.59 19.91 6.33
CA ALA A 79 4.13 20.02 7.68
C ALA A 79 3.01 20.06 8.72
N GLY A 80 3.16 19.28 9.80
CA GLY A 80 2.19 19.22 10.91
C GLY A 80 0.87 18.49 10.61
N ARG A 81 0.65 18.05 9.36
CA ARG A 81 -0.53 17.26 8.98
C ARG A 81 -0.41 15.82 9.46
N ALA A 82 -1.54 15.26 9.90
CA ALA A 82 -1.68 13.82 10.05
C ALA A 82 -1.71 13.18 8.66
N PHE A 83 -1.46 11.88 8.58
CA PHE A 83 -1.46 11.17 7.31
C PHE A 83 -2.06 9.78 7.43
N GLU A 84 -2.53 9.28 6.29
CA GLU A 84 -2.72 7.86 6.05
C GLU A 84 -2.17 7.47 4.68
N VAL A 85 -1.61 6.27 4.61
CA VAL A 85 -1.10 5.65 3.39
C VAL A 85 -1.65 4.24 3.34
N MET A 86 -2.15 3.85 2.19
CA MET A 86 -2.59 2.48 1.94
C MET A 86 -2.17 2.04 0.55
N GLY A 87 -2.00 0.74 0.35
CA GLY A 87 -1.65 0.22 -0.96
C GLY A 87 -1.30 -1.25 -0.97
N VAL A 88 -1.10 -1.76 -2.19
CA VAL A 88 -0.63 -3.10 -2.48
C VAL A 88 0.78 -3.01 -3.08
N SER A 89 1.68 -3.85 -2.60
CA SER A 89 3.02 -4.03 -3.15
C SER A 89 3.29 -5.51 -3.35
N LEU A 90 3.91 -5.88 -4.46
CA LEU A 90 4.34 -7.25 -4.69
C LEU A 90 5.72 -7.32 -5.32
N VAL A 91 6.39 -8.44 -5.05
CA VAL A 91 7.58 -8.90 -5.76
C VAL A 91 7.42 -10.40 -5.96
N LEU A 92 7.60 -10.88 -7.18
CA LEU A 92 7.49 -12.29 -7.55
C LEU A 92 8.80 -12.75 -8.18
N HIS A 93 9.38 -13.82 -7.66
CA HIS A 93 10.57 -14.49 -8.20
C HIS A 93 10.18 -15.88 -8.71
N PRO A 94 9.94 -16.04 -10.03
CA PRO A 94 9.73 -17.35 -10.63
C PRO A 94 10.99 -18.22 -10.55
N ARG A 95 10.80 -19.54 -10.40
CA ARG A 95 11.90 -20.52 -10.49
C ARG A 95 12.46 -20.65 -11.91
N ASN A 96 11.59 -20.52 -12.91
CA ASN A 96 11.98 -20.65 -14.30
C ASN A 96 12.67 -19.35 -14.74
N PRO A 97 13.96 -19.37 -15.12
CA PRO A 97 14.69 -18.17 -15.51
C PRO A 97 14.15 -17.50 -16.79
N TYR A 98 13.34 -18.19 -17.59
CA TYR A 98 12.64 -17.62 -18.74
C TYR A 98 11.36 -16.87 -18.36
N ALA A 99 10.96 -16.90 -17.08
CA ALA A 99 9.93 -16.05 -16.52
C ALA A 99 10.59 -14.91 -15.73
N PRO A 100 10.28 -13.64 -16.05
CA PRO A 100 10.92 -12.49 -15.39
C PRO A 100 10.48 -12.34 -13.94
N THR A 101 11.35 -11.75 -13.10
CA THR A 101 10.91 -11.19 -11.82
C THR A 101 9.95 -10.03 -12.10
N VAL A 102 8.89 -9.93 -11.29
CA VAL A 102 7.89 -8.86 -11.41
C VAL A 102 7.84 -8.07 -10.12
N HIS A 103 7.83 -6.75 -10.21
CA HIS A 103 7.48 -5.86 -9.12
C HIS A 103 6.28 -5.00 -9.50
N MET A 104 5.40 -4.75 -8.53
CA MET A 104 4.31 -3.79 -8.68
C MET A 104 4.04 -3.10 -7.35
N ASN A 105 3.72 -1.82 -7.41
CA ASN A 105 3.19 -1.06 -6.29
C ASN A 105 2.04 -0.17 -6.75
N VAL A 106 0.94 -0.14 -6.00
CA VAL A 106 -0.13 0.86 -6.15
C VAL A 106 -0.54 1.34 -4.77
N ARG A 107 -0.57 2.66 -4.57
CA ARG A 107 -0.80 3.27 -3.25
C ARG A 107 -1.56 4.58 -3.33
N LEU A 108 -2.34 4.86 -2.30
CA LEU A 108 -2.97 6.13 -2.01
C LEU A 108 -2.30 6.76 -0.80
N PHE A 109 -1.95 8.04 -0.91
CA PHE A 109 -1.49 8.85 0.19
C PHE A 109 -2.49 9.97 0.45
N VAL A 110 -2.84 10.19 1.73
CA VAL A 110 -3.72 11.27 2.18
C VAL A 110 -3.09 11.99 3.36
N ALA A 111 -2.87 13.30 3.23
CA ALA A 111 -2.50 14.20 4.31
C ALA A 111 -3.74 14.96 4.79
N LEU A 112 -4.09 14.71 6.05
CA LEU A 112 -5.27 15.25 6.71
C LEU A 112 -4.91 16.55 7.46
N PRO A 113 -5.78 17.57 7.39
CA PRO A 113 -5.60 18.77 8.19
C PRO A 113 -5.67 18.42 9.68
N ARG A 114 -4.78 19.04 10.45
CA ARG A 114 -4.78 18.97 11.91
C ARG A 114 -5.13 20.34 12.46
N VAL A 115 -6.21 20.41 13.23
CA VAL A 115 -6.66 21.65 13.86
C VAL A 115 -6.25 21.63 15.34
N PRO A 116 -5.45 22.60 15.82
CA PRO A 116 -5.10 22.69 17.25
C PRO A 116 -6.36 22.71 18.12
N GLY A 117 -6.40 21.89 19.17
CA GLY A 117 -7.53 21.79 20.09
C GLY A 117 -8.75 20.99 19.59
N VAL A 118 -8.85 20.70 18.30
CA VAL A 118 -9.99 19.96 17.70
C VAL A 118 -9.57 18.57 17.20
N GLY A 119 -8.28 18.36 16.87
CA GLY A 119 -7.75 17.06 16.46
C GLY A 119 -7.66 16.89 14.93
N ILE A 120 -7.69 15.64 14.46
CA ILE A 120 -7.69 15.32 13.02
C ILE A 120 -9.10 15.56 12.49
N THR A 121 -9.26 16.50 11.58
CA THR A 121 -10.56 16.81 10.98
C THR A 121 -10.64 16.23 9.58
N ALA A 122 -11.54 15.26 9.39
CA ALA A 122 -11.99 14.84 8.06
C ALA A 122 -12.99 15.87 7.50
N GLY A 123 -12.62 17.14 7.48
CA GLY A 123 -13.53 18.23 7.14
C GLY A 123 -13.73 18.36 5.64
N ASN A 124 -15.00 18.47 5.21
CA ASN A 124 -15.40 18.94 3.87
C ASN A 124 -15.31 20.47 3.77
N SER A 125 -14.38 21.08 4.50
CA SER A 125 -14.23 22.53 4.52
C SER A 125 -13.71 23.00 3.17
N GLU A 126 -14.46 23.89 2.53
CA GLU A 126 -14.05 24.56 1.29
C GLU A 126 -12.84 25.49 1.52
N ALA A 127 -12.50 25.82 2.78
CA ALA A 127 -11.35 26.66 3.10
C ALA A 127 -10.02 25.95 2.69
N PRO A 128 -9.13 26.60 1.92
CA PRO A 128 -7.95 25.97 1.32
C PRO A 128 -7.05 25.22 2.31
N ASP A 129 -6.84 25.77 3.50
CA ASP A 129 -5.94 25.20 4.51
C ASP A 129 -6.51 23.94 5.19
N PHE A 130 -7.82 23.70 5.07
CA PHE A 130 -8.54 22.61 5.72
C PHE A 130 -8.99 21.51 4.76
N ARG A 131 -8.54 21.53 3.50
CA ARG A 131 -8.76 20.44 2.55
C ARG A 131 -7.70 19.33 2.72
N PRO A 132 -8.07 18.04 2.63
CA PRO A 132 -7.10 16.95 2.50
C PRO A 132 -6.25 17.11 1.23
N ILE A 133 -4.95 16.84 1.34
CA ILE A 133 -4.07 16.73 0.18
C ILE A 133 -3.86 15.25 -0.08
N TRP A 134 -4.08 14.80 -1.30
CA TRP A 134 -3.98 13.38 -1.62
C TRP A 134 -3.43 13.17 -3.03
N TRP A 135 -2.82 12.01 -3.23
CA TRP A 135 -2.38 11.56 -4.55
C TRP A 135 -2.24 10.05 -4.56
N PHE A 136 -2.39 9.48 -5.76
CA PHE A 136 -1.99 8.10 -6.02
C PHE A 136 -0.52 8.05 -6.45
N GLY A 137 0.10 6.91 -6.19
CA GLY A 137 1.41 6.57 -6.74
C GLY A 137 1.46 5.09 -7.05
N GLY A 138 2.31 4.70 -7.99
CA GLY A 138 2.46 3.30 -8.33
C GLY A 138 3.20 3.07 -9.63
N GLY A 139 3.23 1.81 -10.03
CA GLY A 139 3.89 1.32 -11.23
C GLY A 139 4.05 -0.19 -11.18
N MET A 140 4.43 -0.75 -12.32
CA MET A 140 4.81 -2.15 -12.47
C MET A 140 6.03 -2.20 -13.37
N ASP A 141 6.93 -3.14 -13.11
CA ASP A 141 8.11 -3.39 -13.92
C ASP A 141 8.38 -4.89 -14.04
N LEU A 142 9.05 -5.24 -15.14
CA LEU A 142 9.52 -6.59 -15.44
C LEU A 142 11.04 -6.58 -15.44
N THR A 143 11.63 -7.56 -14.75
CA THR A 143 13.07 -7.77 -14.68
C THR A 143 13.40 -9.14 -15.29
N PRO A 144 13.62 -9.21 -16.62
CA PRO A 144 13.98 -10.46 -17.30
C PRO A 144 15.43 -10.85 -17.05
N TYR A 145 15.72 -12.14 -17.21
CA TYR A 145 17.06 -12.70 -17.10
C TYR A 145 17.65 -13.10 -18.47
N TYR A 146 16.79 -13.57 -19.38
CA TYR A 146 17.11 -14.06 -20.72
C TYR A 146 16.26 -13.38 -21.79
#